data_AF-S4PYC5-F1
#
_entry.id   AF-S4PYC5-F1
#
_cell.length_a   1.000
_cell.length_b   1.000
_cell.length_c   1.000
_cell.angle_alpha   90.00
_cell.angle_beta   90.00
_cell.angle_gamma   90.00
#
_symmetry.space_group_name_H-M   'P 1'
#
loop_
_entity.id
_entity.type
_entity.pdbx_description
1 polymer ?
#
loop_
_entity_poly.entity_id
_entity_poly.type
_entity_poly.pdbx_seq_one_letter_code
_entity_poly.pdbx_strand_id
1 'polypeptide(L)'
;MSLYNFKKIAVVPTAKDFIDIILSKTQRKTPTVVHKHYKITRIRAFYIRKVKFTQQNFHDRLSRIIQEFPKLDDVHPFYADLMNVLYDKDHYKLGLGQLNTARHLIDNVAKDYVRLLKFGDSLYRCKQLKRAALGRMATIMKRQSANLTYLEQVRQHLSRLPSIDPYTRTIIICGFPNVGKSSFINKITRADVEVQPYAFTTKSLYVGHTDYKYLRWQVIDTPGILDHPLEERNVIEMQAVTALAHLRAAILYFIDPSEQCGHSIEEQISLFESIKPLFSNKPLIVVLNKMDVAKP
;
A
#
# COMPACT_ATOMS: atom_id res chain seq x y z
N MET A 1 11.09 10.54 10.01
CA MET A 1 10.57 9.15 9.97
C MET A 1 9.51 9.15 8.89
N SER A 2 9.55 8.28 7.87
CA SER A 2 8.53 8.33 6.81
C SER A 2 7.14 8.15 7.43
N LEU A 3 6.24 9.09 7.17
CA LEU A 3 4.87 9.09 7.72
C LEU A 3 4.11 7.83 7.30
N TYR A 4 4.43 7.31 6.11
CA TYR A 4 3.90 6.07 5.57
C TYR A 4 5.05 5.08 5.35
N ASN A 5 4.92 3.89 5.94
CA ASN A 5 5.87 2.79 5.73
C ASN A 5 5.09 1.51 5.38
N PHE A 6 4.81 1.35 4.09
CA PHE A 6 4.07 0.21 3.56
C PHE A 6 4.83 -1.11 3.67
N LYS A 7 6.14 -1.08 3.93
CA LYS A 7 6.94 -2.30 4.17
C LYS A 7 6.60 -2.97 5.52
N LYS A 8 5.93 -2.28 6.44
CA LYS A 8 5.52 -2.81 7.74
C LYS A 8 4.23 -3.65 7.71
N ILE A 9 3.49 -3.63 6.59
CA ILE A 9 2.25 -4.39 6.47
C ILE A 9 2.57 -5.88 6.49
N ALA A 10 1.94 -6.63 7.40
CA ALA A 10 2.17 -8.06 7.55
C ALA A 10 1.66 -8.82 6.33
N VAL A 11 2.30 -9.96 6.06
CA VAL A 11 1.92 -10.86 4.96
C VAL A 11 0.48 -11.34 5.15
N VAL A 12 -0.31 -11.22 4.09
CA VAL A 12 -1.70 -11.71 4.03
C VAL A 12 -1.66 -13.14 3.50
N PRO A 13 -1.95 -14.16 4.32
CA PRO A 13 -1.90 -15.55 3.87
C PRO A 13 -3.13 -15.90 3.02
N THR A 14 -3.02 -16.97 2.24
CA THR A 14 -4.17 -17.54 1.52
C THR A 14 -5.27 -17.98 2.49
N ALA A 15 -6.51 -18.08 2.02
CA ALA A 15 -7.62 -18.55 2.87
C ALA A 15 -7.36 -19.92 3.51
N LYS A 16 -6.71 -20.84 2.76
CA LYS A 16 -6.34 -22.18 3.27
C LYS A 16 -5.33 -22.06 4.41
N ASP A 17 -4.22 -21.36 4.18
CA ASP A 17 -3.17 -21.21 5.19
C ASP A 17 -3.68 -20.43 6.40
N PHE A 18 -4.55 -19.42 6.19
CA PHE A 18 -5.19 -18.67 7.27
C PHE A 18 -5.96 -19.60 8.22
N ILE A 19 -6.79 -20.49 7.65
CA ILE A 19 -7.57 -21.47 8.41
C ILE A 19 -6.66 -22.48 9.11
N ASP A 20 -5.67 -23.03 8.39
CA ASP A 20 -4.77 -24.05 8.91
C ASP A 20 -3.92 -23.51 10.07
N ILE A 21 -3.42 -22.28 9.96
CA ILE A 21 -2.68 -21.60 11.03
C ILE A 21 -3.55 -21.46 12.29
N ILE A 22 -4.81 -21.04 12.15
CA ILE A 22 -5.70 -20.81 13.30
C ILE A 22 -6.16 -22.12 13.94
N LEU A 23 -6.53 -23.12 13.14
CA LEU A 23 -6.93 -24.43 13.65
C LEU A 23 -5.75 -25.14 14.34
N SER A 24 -4.56 -25.06 13.75
CA SER A 24 -3.32 -25.54 14.35
C SER A 24 -3.01 -24.85 15.67
N LYS A 25 -3.15 -23.51 15.73
CA LYS A 25 -2.96 -22.73 16.97
C LYS A 25 -3.99 -23.11 18.03
N THR A 26 -5.24 -23.32 17.64
CA THR A 26 -6.31 -23.79 18.54
C THR A 26 -5.98 -25.16 19.13
N GLN A 27 -5.49 -26.10 18.32
CA GLN A 27 -5.11 -27.43 18.80
C GLN A 27 -3.92 -27.39 19.76
N ARG A 28 -2.87 -26.60 19.44
CA ARG A 28 -1.64 -26.53 20.23
C ARG A 28 -1.77 -25.73 21.53
N LYS A 29 -2.62 -24.69 21.55
CA LYS A 29 -2.72 -23.73 22.69
C LYS A 29 -3.93 -23.97 23.59
N THR A 30 -4.78 -24.96 23.31
CA THR A 30 -5.92 -25.31 24.18
C THR A 30 -5.86 -26.78 24.59
N PRO A 31 -6.36 -27.15 25.80
CA PRO A 31 -6.41 -28.55 26.23
C PRO A 31 -7.09 -29.45 25.19
N THR A 32 -6.57 -30.65 24.97
CA THR A 32 -7.04 -31.57 23.90
C THR A 32 -7.84 -32.76 24.41
N VAL A 33 -7.60 -33.19 25.65
CA VAL A 33 -8.21 -34.39 26.23
C VAL A 33 -9.47 -34.04 27.03
N VAL A 34 -10.56 -34.77 26.78
CA VAL A 34 -11.81 -34.71 27.54
C VAL A 34 -12.47 -36.10 27.53
N HIS A 35 -12.96 -36.56 28.67
CA HIS A 35 -13.58 -37.88 28.83
C HIS A 35 -15.09 -37.79 29.04
N LYS A 36 -15.82 -38.84 28.65
CA LYS A 36 -17.30 -38.90 28.72
C LYS A 36 -17.84 -38.84 30.16
N HIS A 37 -17.08 -39.34 31.13
CA HIS A 37 -17.47 -39.39 32.54
C HIS A 37 -17.25 -38.06 33.30
N TYR A 38 -16.73 -37.01 32.66
CA TYR A 38 -16.59 -35.71 33.31
C TYR A 38 -17.94 -35.02 33.51
N LYS A 39 -18.05 -34.22 34.58
CA LYS A 39 -19.22 -33.36 34.82
C LYS A 39 -19.54 -32.53 33.57
N ILE A 40 -20.82 -32.43 33.21
CA ILE A 40 -21.25 -31.74 31.98
C ILE A 40 -20.79 -30.28 31.92
N THR A 41 -20.71 -29.61 33.07
CA THR A 41 -20.17 -28.24 33.20
C THR A 41 -18.73 -28.14 32.69
N ARG A 42 -17.88 -29.12 33.01
CA ARG A 42 -16.49 -29.19 32.53
C ARG A 42 -16.42 -29.46 31.03
N ILE A 43 -17.28 -30.33 30.51
CA ILE A 43 -17.36 -30.65 29.07
C ILE A 43 -17.81 -29.41 28.27
N ARG A 44 -18.85 -28.71 28.73
CA ARG A 44 -19.33 -27.46 28.13
C ARG A 44 -18.21 -26.40 28.12
N ALA A 45 -17.58 -26.18 29.26
CA ALA A 45 -16.48 -25.21 29.39
C ALA A 45 -15.30 -25.54 28.45
N PHE A 46 -14.96 -26.83 28.30
CA PHE A 46 -13.91 -27.28 27.37
C PHE A 46 -14.20 -26.88 25.92
N TYR A 47 -15.41 -27.16 25.42
CA TYR A 47 -15.76 -26.83 24.03
C TYR A 47 -16.03 -25.34 23.82
N ILE A 48 -16.60 -24.64 24.80
CA ILE A 48 -16.75 -23.17 24.77
C ILE A 48 -15.39 -22.50 24.65
N ARG A 49 -14.39 -22.95 25.43
CA ARG A 49 -13.03 -22.42 25.35
C ARG A 49 -12.43 -22.58 23.96
N LYS A 50 -12.64 -23.72 23.29
CA LYS A 50 -12.16 -23.94 21.92
C LYS A 50 -12.82 -22.98 20.93
N VAL A 51 -14.15 -22.83 20.96
CA VAL A 51 -14.87 -21.93 20.05
C VAL A 51 -14.45 -20.47 20.27
N LYS A 52 -14.40 -20.00 21.52
CA LYS A 52 -13.96 -18.64 21.85
C LYS A 52 -12.51 -18.39 21.46
N PHE A 53 -11.61 -19.33 21.74
CA PHE A 53 -10.20 -19.20 21.38
C PHE A 53 -10.03 -19.09 19.87
N THR A 54 -10.73 -19.92 19.08
CA THR A 54 -10.67 -19.83 17.62
C THR A 54 -11.23 -18.50 17.11
N GLN A 55 -12.39 -18.05 17.62
CA GLN A 55 -12.97 -16.75 17.24
C GLN A 55 -12.01 -15.60 17.54
N GLN A 56 -11.43 -15.54 18.73
CA GLN A 56 -10.47 -14.48 19.08
C GLN A 56 -9.28 -14.44 18.11
N ASN A 57 -8.74 -15.60 17.73
CA ASN A 57 -7.61 -15.64 16.79
C ASN A 57 -8.00 -15.22 15.36
N PHE A 58 -9.22 -15.53 14.90
CA PHE A 58 -9.73 -14.99 13.64
C PHE A 58 -9.89 -13.47 13.74
N HIS A 59 -10.52 -12.99 14.81
CA HIS A 59 -10.74 -11.58 15.07
C HIS A 59 -9.42 -10.79 15.08
N ASP A 60 -8.46 -11.19 15.92
CA ASP A 60 -7.19 -10.49 16.07
C ASP A 60 -6.43 -10.38 14.75
N ARG A 61 -6.40 -11.46 13.96
CA ARG A 61 -5.66 -11.49 12.70
C ARG A 61 -6.35 -10.69 11.60
N LEU A 62 -7.68 -10.77 11.51
CA LEU A 62 -8.46 -9.93 10.57
C LEU A 62 -8.33 -8.45 10.94
N SER A 63 -8.47 -8.11 12.23
CA SER A 63 -8.29 -6.74 12.72
C SER A 63 -6.90 -6.21 12.41
N ARG A 64 -5.85 -7.02 12.60
CA ARG A 64 -4.48 -6.63 12.24
C ARG A 64 -4.35 -6.29 10.76
N ILE A 65 -4.85 -7.15 9.88
CA ILE A 65 -4.82 -6.89 8.43
C ILE A 65 -5.56 -5.58 8.12
N ILE A 66 -6.79 -5.42 8.60
CA ILE A 66 -7.62 -4.23 8.32
C ILE A 66 -6.96 -2.94 8.83
N GLN A 67 -6.23 -2.99 9.95
CA GLN A 67 -5.59 -1.82 10.56
C GLN A 67 -4.23 -1.46 9.94
N GLU A 68 -3.48 -2.44 9.47
CA GLU A 68 -2.17 -2.20 8.87
C GLU A 68 -2.26 -1.65 7.44
N PHE A 69 -3.33 -1.98 6.72
CA PHE A 69 -3.58 -1.40 5.40
C PHE A 69 -3.96 0.09 5.51
N PRO A 70 -3.38 0.97 4.68
CA PRO A 70 -3.68 2.40 4.71
C PRO A 70 -5.14 2.66 4.33
N LYS A 71 -5.79 3.50 5.12
CA LYS A 71 -7.13 4.02 4.80
C LYS A 71 -7.00 5.16 3.81
N LEU A 72 -7.56 4.97 2.62
CA LEU A 72 -7.41 5.93 1.51
C LEU A 72 -7.94 7.33 1.82
N ASP A 73 -8.89 7.46 2.75
CA ASP A 73 -9.47 8.75 3.10
C ASP A 73 -8.65 9.49 4.19
N ASP A 74 -7.75 8.79 4.90
CA ASP A 74 -6.92 9.35 5.98
C ASP A 74 -5.45 9.56 5.55
N VAL A 75 -5.06 9.12 4.35
CA VAL A 75 -3.71 9.30 3.81
C VAL A 75 -3.59 10.63 3.05
N HIS A 76 -2.37 11.14 2.93
CA HIS A 76 -2.09 12.34 2.15
C HIS A 76 -2.59 12.19 0.70
N PRO A 77 -3.16 13.25 0.08
CA PRO A 77 -3.70 13.22 -1.28
C PRO A 77 -2.78 12.56 -2.32
N PHE A 78 -1.47 12.86 -2.30
CA PHE A 78 -0.47 12.17 -3.12
C PHE A 78 -0.60 10.63 -3.09
N TYR A 79 -0.68 10.03 -1.91
CA TYR A 79 -0.81 8.58 -1.76
C TYR A 79 -2.22 8.10 -2.03
N ALA A 80 -3.25 8.89 -1.69
CA ALA A 80 -4.64 8.56 -2.01
C ALA A 80 -4.84 8.43 -3.52
N ASP A 81 -4.34 9.41 -4.29
CA ASP A 81 -4.44 9.43 -5.74
C ASP A 81 -3.59 8.32 -6.34
N LEU A 82 -2.34 8.17 -5.91
CA LEU A 82 -1.47 7.08 -6.37
C LEU A 82 -2.12 5.70 -6.17
N MET A 83 -2.74 5.48 -5.01
CA MET A 83 -3.46 4.24 -4.72
C MET A 83 -4.76 4.09 -5.53
N ASN A 84 -5.45 5.20 -5.81
CA ASN A 84 -6.63 5.20 -6.68
C ASN A 84 -6.26 4.76 -8.10
N VAL A 85 -5.16 5.29 -8.65
CA VAL A 85 -4.66 4.87 -9.96
C VAL A 85 -4.26 3.39 -9.94
N LEU A 86 -3.53 2.98 -8.89
CA LEU A 86 -2.91 1.66 -8.79
C LEU A 86 -3.88 0.50 -8.58
N TYR A 87 -4.86 0.69 -7.69
CA TYR A 87 -5.58 -0.42 -7.11
C TYR A 87 -7.09 -0.35 -7.31
N ASP A 88 -7.58 0.73 -7.94
CA ASP A 88 -8.97 1.16 -7.92
C ASP A 88 -9.45 1.38 -6.48
N LYS A 89 -9.73 2.64 -6.12
CA LYS A 89 -10.17 3.02 -4.77
C LYS A 89 -11.38 2.21 -4.31
N ASP A 90 -12.32 1.93 -5.21
CA ASP A 90 -13.56 1.24 -4.86
C ASP A 90 -13.31 -0.25 -4.66
N HIS A 91 -12.53 -0.88 -5.54
CA HIS A 91 -12.17 -2.29 -5.38
C HIS A 91 -11.36 -2.54 -4.10
N TYR A 92 -10.41 -1.65 -3.79
CA TYR A 92 -9.62 -1.70 -2.57
C TYR A 92 -10.48 -1.58 -1.31
N LYS A 93 -11.39 -0.60 -1.27
CA LYS A 93 -12.32 -0.40 -0.14
C LYS A 93 -13.27 -1.58 0.02
N LEU A 94 -13.80 -2.13 -1.08
CA LEU A 94 -14.65 -3.30 -1.07
C LEU A 94 -13.91 -4.52 -0.50
N GLY A 95 -12.66 -4.76 -0.90
CA GLY A 95 -11.84 -5.85 -0.37
C GLY A 95 -11.67 -5.81 1.15
N LEU A 96 -11.29 -4.64 1.70
CA LEU A 96 -11.17 -4.44 3.15
C LEU A 96 -12.54 -4.50 3.86
N GLY A 97 -13.59 -3.96 3.25
CA GLY A 97 -14.97 -4.00 3.77
C GLY A 97 -15.52 -5.43 3.87
N GLN A 98 -15.22 -6.28 2.91
CA GLN A 98 -15.59 -7.70 2.93
C GLN A 98 -14.87 -8.46 4.05
N LEU A 99 -13.58 -8.18 4.29
CA LEU A 99 -12.86 -8.76 5.45
C LEU A 99 -13.44 -8.28 6.78
N ASN A 100 -13.83 -7.01 6.88
CA ASN A 100 -14.48 -6.49 8.09
C ASN A 100 -15.85 -7.14 8.34
N THR A 101 -16.62 -7.35 7.27
CA THR A 101 -17.90 -8.10 7.34
C THR A 101 -17.66 -9.54 7.78
N ALA A 102 -16.66 -10.22 7.20
CA ALA A 102 -16.29 -11.58 7.59
C ALA A 102 -15.89 -11.67 9.08
N ARG A 103 -15.14 -10.69 9.60
CA ARG A 103 -14.80 -10.58 11.02
C ARG A 103 -16.06 -10.55 11.90
N HIS A 104 -17.01 -9.68 11.56
CA HIS A 104 -18.28 -9.58 12.30
C HIS A 104 -19.13 -10.86 12.21
N LEU A 105 -19.18 -11.50 11.04
CA LEU A 105 -19.89 -12.77 10.87
C LEU A 105 -19.29 -13.89 11.74
N ILE A 106 -17.97 -13.98 11.82
CA ILE A 106 -17.27 -14.95 12.68
C ILE A 106 -17.58 -14.70 14.15
N ASP A 107 -17.57 -13.44 14.58
CA ASP A 107 -17.91 -13.05 15.96
C ASP A 107 -19.35 -13.44 16.32
N ASN A 108 -20.30 -13.22 15.40
CA ASN A 108 -21.70 -13.61 15.58
C ASN A 108 -21.88 -15.13 15.62
N VAL A 109 -21.26 -15.88 14.71
CA VAL A 109 -21.28 -17.36 14.72
C VAL A 109 -20.75 -17.89 16.05
N ALA A 110 -19.65 -17.34 16.57
CA ALA A 110 -19.12 -17.74 17.86
C ALA A 110 -20.10 -17.47 18.99
N LYS A 111 -20.70 -16.28 19.03
CA LYS A 111 -21.67 -15.86 20.04
C LYS A 111 -22.88 -16.80 20.08
N ASP A 112 -23.38 -17.24 18.93
CA ASP A 112 -24.53 -18.14 18.83
C ASP A 112 -24.17 -19.56 19.29
N TYR A 113 -23.04 -20.10 18.82
CA TYR A 113 -22.62 -21.44 19.25
C TYR A 113 -22.22 -21.51 20.72
N VAL A 114 -21.64 -20.45 21.28
CA VAL A 114 -21.37 -20.37 22.71
C VAL A 114 -22.69 -20.39 23.50
N ARG A 115 -23.75 -19.72 23.01
CA ARG A 115 -25.10 -19.81 23.61
C ARG A 115 -25.65 -21.23 23.53
N LEU A 116 -25.59 -21.89 22.38
CA LEU A 116 -26.06 -23.27 22.21
C LEU A 116 -25.29 -24.28 23.08
N LEU A 117 -23.97 -24.10 23.22
CA LEU A 117 -23.11 -24.97 24.03
C LEU A 117 -23.46 -24.92 25.53
N LYS A 118 -24.06 -23.83 26.04
CA LYS A 118 -24.53 -23.75 27.43
C LYS A 118 -25.58 -24.81 27.76
N PHE A 119 -26.35 -25.25 26.76
CA PHE A 119 -27.43 -26.22 26.90
C PHE A 119 -27.07 -27.62 26.38
N GLY A 120 -25.80 -27.88 26.03
CA GLY A 120 -25.37 -29.20 25.58
C GLY A 120 -25.52 -30.26 26.69
N ASP A 121 -26.21 -31.35 26.41
CA ASP A 121 -26.52 -32.44 27.36
C ASP A 121 -25.42 -33.51 27.45
N SER A 122 -24.62 -33.66 26.40
CA SER A 122 -23.69 -34.78 26.24
C SER A 122 -22.38 -34.35 25.58
N LEU A 123 -21.34 -35.17 25.76
CA LEU A 123 -20.06 -34.99 25.07
C LEU A 123 -20.25 -34.97 23.55
N TYR A 124 -21.05 -35.89 23.01
CA TYR A 124 -21.32 -35.99 21.58
C TYR A 124 -21.95 -34.71 21.04
N ARG A 125 -23.03 -34.23 21.67
CA ARG A 125 -23.72 -32.99 21.25
C ARG A 125 -22.78 -31.78 21.31
N CYS A 126 -21.99 -31.64 22.38
CA CYS A 126 -21.02 -30.55 22.48
C CYS A 126 -19.91 -30.64 21.42
N LYS A 127 -19.43 -31.85 21.11
CA LYS A 127 -18.44 -32.09 20.04
C LYS A 127 -18.98 -31.71 18.67
N GLN A 128 -20.25 -32.05 18.37
CA GLN A 128 -20.90 -31.69 17.11
C GLN A 128 -21.09 -30.18 17.00
N LEU A 129 -21.59 -29.52 18.06
CA LEU A 129 -21.71 -28.05 18.09
C LEU A 129 -20.36 -27.37 17.85
N LYS A 130 -19.28 -27.86 18.48
CA LYS A 130 -17.92 -27.34 18.23
C LYS A 130 -17.49 -27.54 16.77
N ARG A 131 -17.68 -28.75 16.20
CA ARG A 131 -17.32 -29.02 14.80
C ARG A 131 -18.06 -28.08 13.85
N ALA A 132 -19.35 -27.91 14.07
CA ALA A 132 -20.18 -27.04 13.24
C ALA A 132 -19.80 -25.56 13.40
N ALA A 133 -19.46 -25.10 14.61
CA ALA A 133 -18.96 -23.74 14.85
C ALA A 133 -17.67 -23.44 14.08
N LEU A 134 -16.64 -24.28 14.25
CA LEU A 134 -15.36 -24.09 13.57
C LEU A 134 -15.49 -24.27 12.05
N GLY A 135 -16.35 -25.19 11.61
CA GLY A 135 -16.68 -25.37 10.20
C GLY A 135 -17.32 -24.12 9.59
N ARG A 136 -18.31 -23.51 10.25
CA ARG A 136 -18.94 -22.27 9.79
C ARG A 136 -17.95 -21.11 9.71
N MET A 137 -17.09 -20.94 10.72
CA MET A 137 -16.03 -19.92 10.70
C MET A 137 -15.06 -20.13 9.53
N ALA A 138 -14.61 -21.38 9.31
CA ALA A 138 -13.73 -21.72 8.20
C ALA A 138 -14.41 -21.48 6.84
N THR A 139 -15.70 -21.81 6.70
CA THR A 139 -16.47 -21.53 5.46
C THR A 139 -16.57 -20.04 5.17
N ILE A 140 -16.81 -19.20 6.18
CA ILE A 140 -16.80 -17.74 6.01
C ILE A 140 -15.45 -17.28 5.45
N MET A 141 -14.35 -17.77 6.01
CA MET A 141 -13.01 -17.41 5.52
C MET A 141 -12.68 -17.95 4.14
N LYS A 142 -13.15 -19.16 3.80
CA LYS A 142 -12.98 -19.72 2.45
C LYS A 142 -13.65 -18.86 1.38
N ARG A 143 -14.79 -18.25 1.68
CA ARG A 143 -15.50 -17.32 0.77
C ARG A 143 -14.71 -16.05 0.48
N GLN A 144 -13.75 -15.68 1.33
CA GLN A 144 -12.90 -14.49 1.18
C GLN A 144 -11.58 -14.79 0.46
N SER A 145 -11.45 -15.94 -0.21
CA SER A 145 -10.22 -16.34 -0.90
C SER A 145 -9.73 -15.31 -1.92
N ALA A 146 -10.62 -14.82 -2.78
CA ALA A 146 -10.29 -13.82 -3.79
C ALA A 146 -9.78 -12.52 -3.16
N ASN A 147 -10.47 -12.03 -2.12
CA ASN A 147 -10.11 -10.79 -1.43
C ASN A 147 -8.74 -10.88 -0.73
N LEU A 148 -8.43 -12.03 -0.11
CA LEU A 148 -7.12 -12.25 0.52
C LEU A 148 -5.98 -12.30 -0.51
N THR A 149 -6.20 -12.97 -1.65
CA THR A 149 -5.21 -13.01 -2.73
C THR A 149 -4.96 -11.62 -3.32
N TYR A 150 -6.04 -10.88 -3.60
CA TYR A 150 -5.95 -9.50 -4.08
C TYR A 150 -5.19 -8.61 -3.09
N LEU A 151 -5.53 -8.65 -1.79
CA LEU A 151 -4.84 -7.83 -0.79
C LEU A 151 -3.36 -8.21 -0.63
N GLU A 152 -2.99 -9.49 -0.77
CA GLU A 152 -1.57 -9.87 -0.78
C GLU A 152 -0.83 -9.32 -2.01
N GLN A 153 -1.45 -9.32 -3.19
CA GLN A 153 -0.87 -8.69 -4.38
C GLN A 153 -0.68 -7.18 -4.19
N VAL A 154 -1.69 -6.50 -3.65
CA VAL A 154 -1.63 -5.07 -3.31
C VAL A 154 -0.51 -4.81 -2.31
N ARG A 155 -0.40 -5.63 -1.24
CA ARG A 155 0.66 -5.51 -0.23
C ARG A 155 2.06 -5.64 -0.84
N GLN A 156 2.26 -6.66 -1.68
CA GLN A 156 3.55 -6.89 -2.36
C GLN A 156 3.93 -5.70 -3.23
N HIS A 157 2.97 -5.15 -3.98
CA HIS A 157 3.19 -3.98 -4.81
C HIS A 157 3.46 -2.71 -3.97
N LEU A 158 2.63 -2.44 -2.95
CA LEU A 158 2.80 -1.34 -2.00
C LEU A 158 4.17 -1.35 -1.30
N SER A 159 4.70 -2.54 -0.99
CA SER A 159 6.00 -2.68 -0.32
C SER A 159 7.19 -2.21 -1.19
N ARG A 160 7.00 -2.14 -2.51
CA ARG A 160 7.99 -1.65 -3.49
C ARG A 160 7.86 -0.17 -3.77
N LEU A 161 6.76 0.47 -3.38
CA LEU A 161 6.53 1.88 -3.66
C LEU A 161 7.57 2.76 -2.95
N PRO A 162 7.91 3.90 -3.57
CA PRO A 162 8.85 4.83 -3.00
C PRO A 162 8.37 5.42 -1.67
N SER A 163 9.28 5.51 -0.70
CA SER A 163 9.02 6.18 0.57
C SER A 163 9.26 7.69 0.42
N ILE A 164 8.30 8.36 -0.20
CA ILE A 164 8.26 9.82 -0.36
C ILE A 164 7.55 10.42 0.85
N ASP A 165 8.19 11.36 1.53
CA ASP A 165 7.50 12.15 2.55
C ASP A 165 6.82 13.36 1.90
N PRO A 166 5.48 13.41 1.81
CA PRO A 166 4.81 14.52 1.13
C PRO A 166 4.91 15.85 1.90
N TYR A 167 5.26 15.82 3.19
CA TYR A 167 5.38 17.01 4.03
C TYR A 167 6.81 17.54 4.11
N THR A 168 7.79 16.77 3.62
CA THR A 168 9.18 17.22 3.61
C THR A 168 9.45 18.19 2.46
N ARG A 169 10.53 18.97 2.61
CA ARG A 169 10.99 19.88 1.56
C ARG A 169 11.44 19.07 0.36
N THR A 170 10.70 19.23 -0.72
CA THR A 170 10.90 18.45 -1.95
C THR A 170 11.31 19.36 -3.10
N ILE A 171 12.24 18.88 -3.90
CA ILE A 171 12.60 19.43 -5.20
C ILE A 171 12.18 18.40 -6.24
N ILE A 172 11.39 18.81 -7.23
CA ILE A 172 11.02 17.97 -8.37
C ILE A 172 11.77 18.49 -9.59
N ILE A 173 12.41 17.57 -10.31
CA ILE A 173 13.22 17.91 -11.49
C ILE A 173 12.50 17.42 -12.75
N CYS A 174 12.21 18.36 -13.64
CA CYS A 174 11.41 18.16 -14.86
C CYS A 174 12.21 18.56 -16.10
N GLY A 175 11.76 18.13 -17.28
CA GLY A 175 12.37 18.46 -18.58
C GLY A 175 12.57 17.23 -19.44
N PHE A 176 12.95 17.42 -20.70
CA PHE A 176 13.13 16.35 -21.69
C PHE A 176 14.14 15.27 -21.26
N PRO A 177 14.10 14.05 -21.84
CA PRO A 177 15.14 13.06 -21.61
C PRO A 177 16.53 13.61 -21.99
N ASN A 178 17.59 13.10 -21.37
CA ASN A 178 18.99 13.44 -21.71
C ASN A 178 19.43 14.92 -21.55
N VAL A 179 18.57 15.81 -21.02
CA VAL A 179 18.94 17.20 -20.67
C VAL A 179 19.87 17.28 -19.44
N GLY A 180 20.17 16.15 -18.78
CA GLY A 180 21.11 16.07 -17.66
C GLY A 180 20.50 16.08 -16.26
N LYS A 181 19.19 15.80 -16.12
CA LYS A 181 18.48 15.70 -14.83
C LYS A 181 19.16 14.75 -13.84
N SER A 182 19.36 13.49 -14.22
CA SER A 182 19.94 12.47 -13.34
C SER A 182 21.41 12.78 -13.00
N SER A 183 22.16 13.36 -13.94
CA SER A 183 23.53 13.85 -13.68
C SER A 183 23.56 14.98 -12.65
N PHE A 184 22.58 15.88 -12.67
CA PHE A 184 22.43 16.92 -11.65
C PHE A 184 22.11 16.30 -10.29
N ILE A 185 21.16 15.36 -10.23
CA ILE A 185 20.80 14.65 -8.99
C ILE A 185 22.01 13.99 -8.36
N ASN A 186 22.75 13.19 -9.14
CA ASN A 186 23.96 12.51 -8.66
C ASN A 186 25.04 13.47 -8.12
N LYS A 187 25.08 14.72 -8.60
CA LYS A 187 25.99 15.75 -8.09
C LYS A 187 25.49 16.42 -6.81
N ILE A 188 24.17 16.64 -6.68
CA ILE A 188 23.60 17.37 -5.54
C ILE A 188 23.24 16.45 -4.37
N THR A 189 22.96 15.18 -4.62
CA THR A 189 22.65 14.19 -3.59
C THR A 189 23.89 13.39 -3.24
N ARG A 190 23.94 12.88 -2.01
CA ARG A 190 24.97 11.90 -1.64
C ARG A 190 24.78 10.64 -2.49
N ALA A 191 25.84 9.84 -2.67
CA ALA A 191 25.92 8.74 -3.65
C ALA A 191 24.81 7.65 -3.56
N ASP A 192 24.01 7.64 -2.49
CA ASP A 192 22.86 6.74 -2.34
C ASP A 192 21.59 7.36 -2.95
N VAL A 193 21.52 7.43 -4.27
CA VAL A 193 20.24 7.69 -4.96
C VAL A 193 19.43 6.40 -4.92
N GLU A 194 18.35 6.38 -4.14
CA GLU A 194 17.46 5.22 -4.11
C GLU A 194 16.62 5.20 -5.40
N VAL A 195 16.87 4.19 -6.23
CA VAL A 195 16.05 3.90 -7.40
C VAL A 195 14.80 3.17 -6.92
N GLN A 196 13.64 3.78 -7.10
CA GLN A 196 12.38 3.22 -6.62
C GLN A 196 11.38 3.15 -7.78
N PRO A 197 10.77 1.97 -8.03
CA PRO A 197 9.82 1.83 -9.10
C PRO A 197 8.62 2.73 -8.83
N TYR A 198 8.23 3.53 -9.81
CA TYR A 198 7.00 4.29 -9.73
C TYR A 198 5.92 3.62 -10.54
N ALA A 199 4.70 3.79 -10.07
CA ALA A 199 3.54 3.22 -10.68
C ALA A 199 3.38 3.76 -12.09
N PHE A 200 3.14 2.85 -13.05
CA PHE A 200 2.75 3.19 -14.43
C PHE A 200 3.80 3.84 -15.30
N THR A 201 5.03 3.88 -14.82
CA THR A 201 6.17 4.30 -15.62
C THR A 201 7.04 3.10 -15.92
N THR A 202 7.50 2.96 -17.15
CA THR A 202 8.55 1.99 -17.50
C THR A 202 9.89 2.36 -16.86
N LYS A 203 10.05 3.63 -16.47
CA LYS A 203 11.22 4.18 -15.80
C LYS A 203 10.95 4.33 -14.30
N SER A 204 11.93 4.00 -13.47
CA SER A 204 11.82 4.20 -12.02
C SER A 204 11.98 5.68 -11.65
N LEU A 205 11.27 6.14 -10.62
CA LEU A 205 11.57 7.44 -10.01
C LEU A 205 12.87 7.31 -9.23
N TYR A 206 13.72 8.32 -9.34
CA TYR A 206 14.92 8.41 -8.52
C TYR A 206 14.64 9.37 -7.38
N VAL A 207 14.71 8.87 -6.15
CA VAL A 207 14.53 9.68 -4.95
C VAL A 207 15.88 9.79 -4.27
N GLY A 208 16.45 10.98 -4.36
CA GLY A 208 17.70 11.32 -3.70
C GLY A 208 17.47 12.21 -2.47
N HIS A 209 18.44 12.21 -1.56
CA HIS A 209 18.44 13.08 -0.40
C HIS A 209 19.70 13.94 -0.38
N THR A 210 19.52 15.21 -0.02
CA THR A 210 20.63 16.15 0.16
C THR A 210 20.41 17.00 1.40
N ASP A 211 21.49 17.48 2.00
CA ASP A 211 21.46 18.35 3.17
C ASP A 211 21.87 19.76 2.75
N TYR A 212 21.02 20.74 3.01
CA TYR A 212 21.32 22.15 2.75
C TYR A 212 20.87 23.00 3.93
N LYS A 213 21.78 23.85 4.46
CA LYS A 213 21.56 24.66 5.66
C LYS A 213 21.03 23.84 6.86
N TYR A 214 21.63 22.69 7.12
CA TYR A 214 21.23 21.74 8.18
C TYR A 214 19.81 21.18 8.05
N LEU A 215 19.17 21.37 6.90
CA LEU A 215 17.86 20.82 6.59
C LEU A 215 18.01 19.74 5.53
N ARG A 216 17.30 18.62 5.72
CA ARG A 216 17.23 17.56 4.73
C ARG A 216 16.21 17.91 3.65
N TRP A 217 16.62 17.76 2.41
CA TRP A 217 15.81 17.93 1.21
C TRP A 217 15.64 16.59 0.51
N GLN A 218 14.47 16.39 -0.06
CA GLN A 218 14.16 15.30 -0.96
C GLN A 218 14.23 15.81 -2.39
N VAL A 219 14.91 15.07 -3.27
CA VAL A 219 15.03 15.40 -4.68
C VAL A 219 14.43 14.26 -5.47
N ILE A 220 13.45 14.56 -6.32
CA ILE A 220 12.72 13.56 -7.13
C ILE A 220 13.05 13.82 -8.61
N ASP A 221 13.65 12.83 -9.27
CA ASP A 221 13.71 12.76 -10.74
C ASP A 221 12.42 12.16 -11.27
N THR A 222 11.82 12.77 -12.29
CA THR A 222 10.56 12.30 -12.87
C THR A 222 10.71 11.82 -14.33
N PRO A 223 11.58 10.83 -14.63
CA PRO A 223 11.75 10.33 -15.98
C PRO A 223 10.51 9.56 -16.43
N GLY A 224 10.07 9.78 -17.67
CA GLY A 224 8.83 9.22 -18.22
C GLY A 224 7.55 9.87 -17.68
N ILE A 225 7.64 10.87 -16.79
CA ILE A 225 6.47 11.52 -16.17
C ILE A 225 6.42 13.01 -16.40
N LEU A 226 7.52 13.72 -16.59
CA LEU A 226 7.47 15.18 -16.87
C LEU A 226 8.41 15.54 -18.02
N ASP A 227 8.56 14.61 -18.95
CA ASP A 227 9.45 14.66 -20.11
C ASP A 227 8.71 14.46 -21.46
N HIS A 228 7.38 14.30 -21.44
CA HIS A 228 6.50 14.21 -22.61
C HIS A 228 5.27 15.11 -22.46
N PRO A 229 4.66 15.59 -23.57
CA PRO A 229 3.44 16.38 -23.54
C PRO A 229 2.31 15.72 -22.74
N LEU A 230 1.39 16.53 -22.21
CA LEU A 230 0.25 16.02 -21.42
C LEU A 230 -0.77 15.27 -22.28
N GLU A 231 -0.94 15.68 -23.54
CA GLU A 231 -1.97 15.17 -24.46
C GLU A 231 -1.71 13.73 -24.92
N GLU A 232 -0.45 13.30 -24.94
CA GLU A 232 -0.03 11.97 -25.38
C GLU A 232 -0.15 10.90 -24.27
N ARG A 233 -0.58 11.30 -23.08
CA ARG A 233 -0.56 10.45 -21.90
C ARG A 233 -1.85 9.68 -21.72
N ASN A 234 -1.68 8.44 -21.28
CA ASN A 234 -2.82 7.64 -20.84
C ASN A 234 -3.43 8.25 -19.56
N VAL A 235 -4.72 8.01 -19.33
CA VAL A 235 -5.45 8.47 -18.13
C VAL A 235 -4.68 8.13 -16.85
N ILE A 236 -4.09 6.94 -16.82
CA ILE A 236 -3.29 6.42 -15.72
C ILE A 236 -2.02 7.26 -15.48
N GLU A 237 -1.28 7.59 -16.54
CA GLU A 237 -0.07 8.42 -16.45
C GLU A 237 -0.42 9.85 -16.03
N MET A 238 -1.54 10.38 -16.53
CA MET A 238 -2.04 11.71 -16.15
C MET A 238 -2.40 11.78 -14.66
N GLN A 239 -3.04 10.74 -14.12
CA GLN A 239 -3.31 10.68 -12.68
C GLN A 239 -2.01 10.56 -11.87
N ALA A 240 -0.99 9.86 -12.37
CA ALA A 240 0.30 9.76 -11.71
C ALA A 240 1.07 11.11 -11.71
N VAL A 241 0.92 11.92 -12.77
CA VAL A 241 1.38 13.32 -12.84
C VAL A 241 0.63 14.19 -11.82
N THR A 242 -0.69 14.04 -11.76
CA THR A 242 -1.55 14.79 -10.84
C THR A 242 -1.20 14.50 -9.39
N ALA A 243 -0.87 13.24 -9.07
CA ALA A 243 -0.36 12.87 -7.75
C ALA A 243 0.90 13.68 -7.39
N LEU A 244 1.90 13.78 -8.28
CA LEU A 244 3.11 14.60 -8.06
C LEU A 244 2.77 16.09 -7.90
N ALA A 245 1.69 16.57 -8.53
CA ALA A 245 1.20 17.94 -8.35
C ALA A 245 0.72 18.20 -6.90
N HIS A 246 0.28 17.19 -6.14
CA HIS A 246 -0.06 17.34 -4.72
C HIS A 246 1.15 17.47 -3.78
N LEU A 247 2.36 17.19 -4.24
CA LEU A 247 3.56 17.37 -3.41
C LEU A 247 3.90 18.86 -3.28
N ARG A 248 4.13 19.31 -2.03
CA ARG A 248 4.66 20.66 -1.78
C ARG A 248 6.14 20.68 -2.14
N ALA A 249 6.45 21.17 -3.34
CA ALA A 249 7.79 21.12 -3.90
C ALA A 249 8.19 22.42 -4.60
N ALA A 250 9.50 22.65 -4.68
CA ALA A 250 10.09 23.54 -5.68
C ALA A 250 10.31 22.77 -6.98
N ILE A 251 10.03 23.40 -8.11
CA ILE A 251 10.14 22.80 -9.43
C ILE A 251 11.38 23.34 -10.12
N LEU A 252 12.25 22.44 -10.58
CA LEU A 252 13.39 22.78 -11.44
C LEU A 252 13.10 22.23 -12.83
N TYR A 253 12.92 23.11 -13.79
CA TYR A 253 12.72 22.73 -15.19
C TYR A 253 14.04 22.87 -15.95
N PHE A 254 14.59 21.75 -16.43
CA PHE A 254 15.85 21.72 -17.15
C PHE A 254 15.63 21.91 -18.64
N ILE A 255 16.38 22.85 -19.22
CA ILE A 255 16.50 23.11 -20.65
C ILE A 255 17.94 22.83 -21.06
N ASP A 256 18.12 22.22 -22.22
CA ASP A 256 19.40 22.01 -22.89
C ASP A 256 19.48 22.89 -24.14
N PRO A 257 20.09 24.10 -24.05
CA PRO A 257 20.25 25.00 -25.20
C PRO A 257 21.19 24.47 -26.27
N SER A 258 21.96 23.41 -25.99
CA SER A 258 22.86 22.80 -26.99
C SER A 258 22.12 21.87 -27.97
N GLU A 259 20.86 21.53 -27.67
CA GLU A 259 20.01 20.59 -28.41
C GLU A 259 20.58 19.16 -28.53
N GLN A 260 21.68 18.85 -27.82
CA GLN A 260 22.29 17.53 -27.79
C GLN A 260 21.41 16.47 -27.10
N CYS A 261 20.35 16.89 -26.41
CA CYS A 261 19.32 15.98 -25.90
C CYS A 261 18.47 15.34 -27.00
N GLY A 262 18.56 15.81 -28.25
CA GLY A 262 17.81 15.31 -29.40
C GLY A 262 16.46 16.01 -29.63
N HIS A 263 16.26 17.17 -29.00
CA HIS A 263 15.02 17.96 -29.06
C HIS A 263 15.35 19.45 -29.22
N SER A 264 14.57 20.15 -30.05
CA SER A 264 14.79 21.58 -30.30
C SER A 264 14.40 22.42 -29.08
N ILE A 265 14.90 23.66 -29.01
CA ILE A 265 14.51 24.59 -27.95
C ILE A 265 12.99 24.85 -27.96
N GLU A 266 12.36 24.94 -29.14
CA GLU A 266 10.92 25.14 -29.26
C GLU A 266 10.12 23.97 -28.67
N GLU A 267 10.54 22.73 -28.92
CA GLU A 267 9.93 21.55 -28.30
C GLU A 267 10.05 21.60 -26.77
N GLN A 268 11.24 21.96 -26.28
CA GLN A 268 11.52 22.12 -24.85
C GLN A 268 10.65 23.19 -24.18
N ILE A 269 10.38 24.31 -24.87
CA ILE A 269 9.49 25.36 -24.38
C ILE A 269 8.02 24.94 -24.46
N SER A 270 7.63 24.23 -25.53
CA SER A 270 6.26 23.72 -25.68
C SER A 270 5.89 22.76 -24.54
N LEU A 271 6.79 21.82 -24.22
CA LEU A 271 6.62 20.94 -23.07
C LEU A 271 6.47 21.75 -21.76
N PHE A 272 7.33 22.75 -21.56
CA PHE A 272 7.28 23.59 -20.37
C PHE A 272 5.91 24.25 -20.19
N GLU A 273 5.40 24.91 -21.22
CA GLU A 273 4.10 25.57 -21.17
C GLU A 273 2.95 24.58 -20.97
N SER A 274 3.06 23.35 -21.50
CA SER A 274 2.05 22.31 -21.28
C SER A 274 1.97 21.85 -19.82
N ILE A 275 3.11 21.73 -19.11
CA ILE A 275 3.15 21.22 -17.74
C ILE A 275 3.04 22.32 -16.68
N LYS A 276 3.35 23.57 -17.02
CA LYS A 276 3.33 24.74 -16.13
C LYS A 276 2.03 24.90 -15.30
N PRO A 277 0.82 24.63 -15.83
CA PRO A 277 -0.41 24.71 -15.03
C PRO A 277 -0.44 23.79 -13.80
N LEU A 278 0.23 22.62 -13.89
CA LEU A 278 0.32 21.64 -12.80
C LEU A 278 1.14 22.14 -11.59
N PHE A 279 1.93 23.19 -11.81
CA PHE A 279 2.83 23.77 -10.81
C PHE A 279 2.34 25.13 -10.31
N SER A 280 1.05 25.43 -10.49
CA SER A 280 0.42 26.60 -9.88
C SER A 280 0.69 26.63 -8.37
N ASN A 281 1.06 27.80 -7.85
CA ASN A 281 1.46 28.02 -6.45
C ASN A 281 2.75 27.32 -5.99
N LYS A 282 3.59 26.82 -6.91
CA LYS A 282 4.91 26.27 -6.59
C LYS A 282 6.02 27.19 -7.09
N PRO A 283 7.11 27.37 -6.32
CA PRO A 283 8.27 28.09 -6.83
C PRO A 283 8.88 27.29 -7.97
N LEU A 284 9.04 27.95 -9.12
CA LEU A 284 9.53 27.35 -10.36
C LEU A 284 10.82 28.04 -10.79
N ILE A 285 11.84 27.25 -11.09
CA ILE A 285 13.15 27.71 -11.55
C ILE A 285 13.47 27.00 -12.87
N VAL A 286 13.72 27.79 -13.91
CA VAL A 286 14.25 27.27 -15.17
C VAL A 286 15.77 27.19 -15.06
N VAL A 287 16.33 26.03 -15.40
CA VAL A 287 17.75 25.73 -15.32
C VAL A 287 18.26 25.46 -16.73
N LEU A 288 19.18 26.29 -17.21
CA LEU A 288 19.89 26.06 -18.46
C LEU A 288 21.10 25.16 -18.19
N ASN A 289 21.09 23.95 -18.73
CA ASN A 289 22.17 22.98 -18.56
C ASN A 289 23.00 22.85 -19.84
N LYS A 290 24.18 22.23 -19.75
CA LYS A 290 25.13 22.05 -20.87
C LYS A 290 25.61 23.36 -21.53
N MET A 291 25.68 24.44 -20.75
CA MET A 291 26.14 25.74 -21.23
C MET A 291 27.60 25.73 -21.70
N ASP A 292 28.39 24.75 -21.27
CA ASP A 292 29.77 24.52 -21.71
C ASP A 292 29.89 24.11 -23.19
N VAL A 293 28.82 23.58 -23.78
CA VAL A 293 28.75 23.16 -25.19
C VAL A 293 27.67 23.89 -25.99
N ALA A 294 26.92 24.80 -25.36
CA ALA A 294 25.93 25.63 -26.02
C ALA A 294 26.63 26.64 -26.95
N LYS A 295 26.09 26.80 -28.17
CA LYS A 295 26.59 27.83 -29.09
C LYS A 295 26.22 29.22 -28.55
N PRO A 296 27.14 30.20 -28.62
CA PRO A 296 26.92 31.56 -28.11
C PRO A 296 25.84 32.32 -28.89
#